data_AF-A0A919W044-F1
#
_entry.id   AF-A0A919W044-F1
#
_cell.length_a   1.000
_cell.length_b   1.000
_cell.length_c   1.000
_cell.angle_alpha   90.00
_cell.angle_beta   90.00
_cell.angle_gamma   90.00
#
_symmetry.space_group_name_H-M   'P 1'
#
loop_
_entity.id
_entity.type
_entity.pdbx_description
1 polymer ?
#
loop_
_entity_poly.entity_id
_entity_poly.type
_entity_poly.pdbx_seq_one_letter_code
_entity_poly.pdbx_strand_id
1 'polypeptide(L)'
;MTDLQPHDLLNRATELAPVPDGDNTSSVPWIRHYAAVALAAFGAFRLAEHTDPGPNLGYLALLGTAATAAMTALSVIDEAAPRALWELNAEGGEMNGESVEHLADVLERHGINPADLYPWFEAEDFTATARYPRLALARTVIREHNHA
;
A
#
# COMPACT_ATOMS: atom_id res chain seq x y z
N MET A 1 -24.62 1.76 5.87
CA MET A 1 -23.16 1.86 5.97
C MET A 1 -22.79 1.47 7.38
N THR A 2 -22.04 0.40 7.55
CA THR A 2 -21.51 -0.03 8.83
C THR A 2 -20.73 1.12 9.46
N ASP A 3 -20.82 1.26 10.78
CA ASP A 3 -20.24 2.36 11.57
C ASP A 3 -18.71 2.21 11.68
N LEU A 4 -18.05 2.19 10.51
CA LEU A 4 -16.61 2.01 10.38
C LEU A 4 -15.90 3.14 11.14
N GLN A 5 -15.02 2.78 12.05
CA GLN A 5 -14.23 3.74 12.81
C GLN A 5 -12.78 3.80 12.31
N PRO A 6 -12.07 4.92 12.49
CA PRO A 6 -10.67 5.05 12.11
C PRO A 6 -9.75 3.91 12.64
N HIS A 7 -10.02 3.40 13.84
CA HIS A 7 -9.23 2.33 14.44
C HIS A 7 -9.48 0.95 13.82
N ASP A 8 -10.65 0.73 13.21
CA ASP A 8 -10.97 -0.53 12.54
C ASP A 8 -10.05 -0.76 11.33
N LEU A 9 -9.73 0.31 10.60
CA LEU A 9 -8.79 0.26 9.47
C LEU A 9 -7.37 -0.11 9.91
N LEU A 10 -6.91 0.42 11.04
CA LEU A 10 -5.59 0.09 11.61
C LEU A 10 -5.52 -1.35 12.12
N ASN A 11 -6.60 -1.83 12.75
CA ASN A 11 -6.71 -3.23 13.14
C ASN A 11 -6.69 -4.13 11.90
N ARG A 12 -7.42 -3.76 10.85
CA ARG A 12 -7.46 -4.50 9.59
C ARG A 12 -6.10 -4.56 8.89
N ALA A 13 -5.33 -3.48 8.91
CA ALA A 13 -3.96 -3.47 8.40
C ALA A 13 -3.09 -4.51 9.13
N THR A 14 -3.22 -4.61 10.45
CA THR A 14 -2.48 -5.58 11.28
C THR A 14 -2.89 -7.02 10.99
N GLU A 15 -4.18 -7.27 10.72
CA GLU A 15 -4.66 -8.60 10.33
C GLU A 15 -4.14 -9.03 8.95
N LEU A 16 -4.17 -8.11 7.97
CA LEU A 16 -3.78 -8.40 6.58
C LEU A 16 -2.25 -8.48 6.42
N ALA A 17 -1.52 -7.61 7.12
CA ALA A 17 -0.07 -7.53 7.10
C ALA A 17 0.46 -7.43 8.54
N PRO A 18 0.54 -8.55 9.27
CA PRO A 18 1.03 -8.56 10.64
C PRO A 18 2.49 -8.10 10.70
N VAL A 19 2.89 -7.61 11.88
CA VAL A 19 4.30 -7.31 12.17
C VAL A 19 5.13 -8.57 11.92
N PRO A 20 6.16 -8.53 11.06
CA PRO A 20 6.97 -9.70 10.79
C PRO A 20 7.70 -10.22 12.04
N ASP A 21 7.67 -11.54 12.25
CA ASP A 21 8.43 -12.20 13.32
C ASP A 21 9.90 -12.43 12.89
N GLY A 22 10.86 -12.04 13.74
CA GLY A 22 12.26 -12.45 13.64
C GLY A 22 13.25 -11.42 13.08
N ASP A 23 14.51 -11.54 13.49
CA ASP A 23 15.63 -10.73 13.00
C ASP A 23 16.08 -11.16 11.59
N ASN A 24 16.03 -10.21 10.66
CA ASN A 24 16.82 -10.10 9.43
C ASN A 24 16.86 -11.29 8.45
N THR A 25 16.02 -11.27 7.41
CA THR A 25 16.51 -11.67 6.07
C THR A 25 15.63 -11.23 4.88
N SER A 26 14.39 -10.76 5.09
CA SER A 26 13.57 -10.23 3.99
C SER A 26 12.95 -8.89 4.35
N SER A 27 13.19 -7.88 3.52
CA SER A 27 12.51 -6.58 3.60
C SER A 27 11.05 -6.66 3.17
N VAL A 28 10.65 -7.69 2.41
CA VAL A 28 9.30 -7.80 1.81
C VAL A 28 8.17 -7.84 2.85
N PRO A 29 8.23 -8.66 3.92
CA PRO A 29 7.22 -8.63 4.97
C PRO A 29 7.10 -7.25 5.65
N TRP A 30 8.21 -6.54 5.82
CA TRP A 30 8.23 -5.20 6.40
C TRP A 30 7.67 -4.14 5.45
N ILE A 31 8.01 -4.19 4.16
CA ILE A 31 7.43 -3.35 3.10
C ILE A 31 5.90 -3.51 3.10
N ARG A 32 5.42 -4.76 3.11
CA ARG A 32 3.99 -5.08 3.14
C ARG A 32 3.30 -4.53 4.39
N HIS A 33 3.91 -4.70 5.56
CA HIS A 33 3.40 -4.19 6.83
C HIS A 33 3.29 -2.65 6.82
N TYR A 34 4.38 -1.96 6.48
CA TYR A 34 4.38 -0.50 6.47
C TYR A 34 3.48 0.10 5.39
N ALA A 35 3.37 -0.53 4.22
CA ALA A 35 2.42 -0.11 3.20
C ALA A 35 0.96 -0.20 3.70
N ALA A 36 0.61 -1.29 4.41
CA ALA A 36 -0.72 -1.51 4.94
C ALA A 36 -1.06 -0.50 6.04
N VAL A 37 -0.13 -0.26 6.97
CA VAL A 37 -0.27 0.74 8.03
C VAL A 37 -0.42 2.14 7.44
N ALA A 38 0.38 2.50 6.45
CA ALA A 38 0.31 3.81 5.81
C ALA A 38 -1.04 4.05 5.13
N LEU A 39 -1.49 3.09 4.31
CA LEU A 39 -2.77 3.22 3.60
C LEU A 39 -3.96 3.28 4.56
N ALA A 40 -3.97 2.42 5.59
CA ALA A 40 -5.00 2.43 6.62
C ALA A 40 -5.00 3.73 7.42
N ALA A 41 -3.82 4.29 7.74
CA ALA A 41 -3.72 5.58 8.43
C ALA A 41 -4.27 6.73 7.57
N PHE A 42 -4.03 6.74 6.26
CA PHE A 42 -4.63 7.73 5.36
C PHE A 42 -6.14 7.54 5.20
N GLY A 43 -6.63 6.29 5.13
CA GLY A 43 -8.06 6.00 5.11
C GLY A 43 -8.74 6.44 6.40
N ALA A 44 -8.13 6.13 7.55
CA ALA A 44 -8.58 6.53 8.88
C ALA A 44 -8.56 8.06 9.06
N PHE A 45 -7.53 8.73 8.56
CA PHE A 45 -7.42 10.19 8.55
C PHE A 45 -8.61 10.81 7.81
N ARG A 46 -8.84 10.36 6.57
CA ARG A 46 -9.93 10.86 5.74
C ARG A 46 -11.30 10.55 6.35
N LEU A 47 -11.45 9.41 7.01
CA LEU A 47 -12.69 9.06 7.71
C LEU A 47 -12.94 9.99 8.89
N ALA A 48 -11.92 10.23 9.72
CA ALA A 48 -11.99 11.12 10.87
C ALA A 48 -12.30 12.57 10.47
N GLU A 49 -11.78 13.05 9.33
CA GLU A 49 -12.13 14.38 8.80
C GLU A 49 -13.64 14.54 8.51
N HIS A 50 -14.33 13.45 8.17
CA HIS A 50 -15.75 13.49 7.77
C HIS A 50 -16.71 13.14 8.92
N THR A 51 -16.25 12.47 9.98
CA THR A 51 -17.11 12.04 11.09
C THR A 51 -17.02 12.95 12.31
N ASP A 52 -15.80 13.28 12.75
CA ASP A 52 -15.48 14.23 13.84
C ASP A 52 -13.94 14.32 13.96
N PRO A 53 -13.31 15.47 13.66
CA PRO A 53 -11.86 15.63 13.73
C PRO A 53 -11.41 15.69 15.20
N GLY A 54 -11.45 14.55 15.88
CA GLY A 54 -10.90 14.39 17.21
C GLY A 54 -9.38 14.62 17.25
N PRO A 55 -8.75 14.60 18.43
CA PRO A 55 -7.32 14.88 18.63
C PRO A 55 -6.35 13.94 17.88
N ASN A 56 -6.87 12.93 17.19
CA ASN A 56 -6.11 11.87 16.53
C ASN A 56 -5.67 12.20 15.09
N LEU A 57 -6.11 13.30 14.47
CA LEU A 57 -5.72 13.62 13.09
C LEU A 57 -4.22 13.80 12.92
N GLY A 58 -3.57 14.54 13.83
CA GLY A 58 -2.11 14.73 13.80
C GLY A 58 -1.35 13.42 13.99
N TYR A 59 -1.88 12.51 14.82
CA TYR A 59 -1.32 11.18 15.00
C TYR A 59 -1.45 10.31 13.75
N LEU A 60 -2.63 10.30 13.11
CA LEU A 60 -2.87 9.53 11.88
C LEU A 60 -2.01 10.03 10.72
N ALA A 61 -1.88 11.36 10.56
CA ALA A 61 -1.00 11.96 9.56
C ALA A 61 0.47 11.59 9.81
N LEU A 62 0.93 11.67 11.06
CA LEU A 62 2.30 11.28 11.44
C LEU A 62 2.53 9.78 11.18
N LEU A 63 1.60 8.92 11.57
CA LEU A 63 1.67 7.47 11.38
C LEU A 63 1.74 7.11 9.89
N GLY A 64 0.84 7.67 9.08
CA GLY A 64 0.81 7.45 7.63
C GLY A 64 2.11 7.88 6.95
N THR A 65 2.61 9.06 7.32
CA THR A 65 3.86 9.61 6.76
C THR A 65 5.07 8.77 7.18
N ALA A 66 5.18 8.41 8.46
CA ALA A 66 6.30 7.63 8.98
C ALA A 66 6.33 6.21 8.39
N ALA A 67 5.17 5.57 8.27
CA ALA A 67 5.06 4.24 7.66
C ALA A 67 5.37 4.28 6.15
N THR A 68 4.92 5.32 5.44
CA THR A 68 5.28 5.53 4.03
C THR A 68 6.80 5.64 3.88
N ALA A 69 7.44 6.49 4.70
CA ALA A 69 8.90 6.66 4.66
C ALA A 69 9.66 5.36 4.96
N ALA A 70 9.20 4.57 5.94
CA ALA A 70 9.81 3.28 6.27
C ALA A 70 9.68 2.27 5.13
N MET A 71 8.49 2.16 4.52
CA MET A 71 8.24 1.31 3.36
C MET A 71 9.14 1.71 2.18
N THR A 72 9.22 3.00 1.85
CA THR A 72 10.07 3.51 0.77
C THR A 72 11.54 3.21 1.04
N ALA A 73 12.02 3.46 2.25
CA ALA A 73 13.41 3.17 2.63
C ALA A 73 13.78 1.69 2.47
N LEU A 74 12.86 0.78 2.81
CA LEU A 74 13.07 -0.67 2.67
C LEU A 74 12.95 -1.17 1.22
N SER A 75 12.26 -0.42 0.36
CA SER A 75 12.04 -0.77 -1.05
C SER A 75 13.21 -0.38 -1.94
N VAL A 76 14.12 0.47 -1.46
CA VAL A 76 15.28 0.98 -2.20
C VAL A 76 16.57 0.33 -1.67
N ILE A 77 17.37 -0.25 -2.55
CA ILE A 77 18.61 -0.94 -2.15
C ILE A 77 19.74 0.07 -1.89
N ASP A 78 20.07 0.19 -0.60
CA ASP A 78 21.26 0.70 0.13
C ASP A 78 21.86 2.10 -0.15
N GLU A 79 22.10 2.55 -1.38
CA GLU A 79 22.78 3.86 -1.60
C GLU A 79 21.86 4.97 -2.12
N ALA A 80 20.76 4.59 -2.75
CA ALA A 80 19.79 5.53 -3.29
C ALA A 80 18.72 5.92 -2.26
N ALA A 81 18.67 5.34 -1.06
CA ALA A 81 17.56 5.53 -0.12
C ALA A 81 17.37 7.00 0.34
N PRO A 82 18.40 7.76 0.74
CA PRO A 82 18.23 9.18 1.08
C PRO A 82 17.79 10.02 -0.13
N ARG A 83 18.30 9.67 -1.32
CA ARG A 83 17.93 10.31 -2.58
C ARG A 83 16.52 9.90 -3.02
N ALA A 84 16.06 8.69 -2.74
CA ALA A 84 14.70 8.26 -3.00
C ALA A 84 13.74 8.96 -2.03
N LEU A 85 14.06 9.02 -0.74
CA LEU A 85 13.31 9.80 0.25
C LEU A 85 13.23 11.31 -0.11
N TRP A 86 14.22 11.83 -0.83
CA TRP A 86 14.30 13.25 -1.23
C TRP A 86 13.79 13.54 -2.66
N GLU A 87 14.02 12.65 -3.61
CA GLU A 87 13.74 12.82 -5.04
C GLU A 87 12.51 12.06 -5.52
N LEU A 88 12.20 10.87 -4.96
CA LEU A 88 11.17 9.92 -5.43
C LEU A 88 11.02 9.94 -6.98
N ASN A 89 11.62 9.02 -7.71
CA ASN A 89 11.67 9.10 -9.17
C ASN A 89 10.27 8.93 -9.82
N ALA A 90 9.76 9.89 -10.61
CA ALA A 90 8.34 10.01 -11.04
C ALA A 90 7.32 10.07 -9.87
N GLU A 91 7.51 9.22 -8.87
CA GLU A 91 7.05 9.09 -7.49
C GLU A 91 7.18 10.38 -6.65
N GLY A 92 7.94 11.39 -7.08
CA GLY A 92 8.16 12.68 -6.40
C GLY A 92 7.04 13.66 -6.70
N GLY A 93 6.25 13.37 -7.74
CA GLY A 93 4.89 13.84 -7.88
C GLY A 93 3.96 13.28 -6.79
N GLU A 94 4.23 12.07 -6.27
CA GLU A 94 3.33 11.39 -5.33
C GLU A 94 3.41 11.97 -3.91
N MET A 95 4.53 12.56 -3.49
CA MET A 95 4.55 13.44 -2.29
C MET A 95 4.00 14.86 -2.55
N ASN A 96 3.66 15.20 -3.80
CA ASN A 96 2.83 16.35 -4.15
C ASN A 96 1.33 15.98 -4.29
N GLY A 97 0.91 14.75 -3.92
CA GLY A 97 -0.52 14.41 -3.80
C GLY A 97 -0.96 12.96 -4.07
N GLU A 98 -0.09 12.03 -4.45
CA GLU A 98 -0.46 10.68 -4.95
C GLU A 98 0.09 9.52 -4.08
N SER A 99 0.51 9.77 -2.83
CA SER A 99 1.05 8.73 -1.92
C SER A 99 0.11 7.53 -1.71
N VAL A 100 -1.20 7.76 -1.80
CA VAL A 100 -2.25 6.73 -1.67
C VAL A 100 -2.23 5.75 -2.85
N GLU A 101 -1.94 6.21 -4.07
CA GLU A 101 -1.89 5.38 -5.27
C GLU A 101 -0.64 4.48 -5.27
N HIS A 102 0.50 5.04 -4.89
CA HIS A 102 1.73 4.28 -4.68
C HIS A 102 1.55 3.13 -3.69
N LEU A 103 0.96 3.43 -2.52
CA LEU A 103 0.70 2.45 -1.49
C LEU A 103 -0.26 1.36 -1.97
N ALA A 104 -1.27 1.73 -2.76
CA ALA A 104 -2.18 0.79 -3.38
C ALA A 104 -1.45 -0.17 -4.33
N ASP A 105 -0.57 0.34 -5.19
CA ASP A 105 0.23 -0.48 -6.10
C ASP A 105 1.15 -1.46 -5.34
N VAL A 106 1.86 -0.96 -4.32
CA VAL A 106 2.72 -1.80 -3.47
C VAL A 106 1.91 -2.92 -2.80
N LEU A 107 0.76 -2.60 -2.20
CA LEU A 107 -0.08 -3.58 -1.52
C LEU A 107 -0.62 -4.64 -2.47
N GLU A 108 -1.08 -4.24 -3.64
CA GLU A 108 -1.59 -5.15 -4.65
C GLU A 108 -0.44 -6.03 -5.22
N ARG A 109 0.82 -5.52 -5.30
CA ARG A 109 2.01 -6.36 -5.66
C ARG A 109 2.28 -7.43 -4.63
N HIS A 110 1.90 -7.17 -3.39
CA HIS A 110 2.04 -8.07 -2.25
C HIS A 110 0.74 -8.80 -1.89
N GLY A 111 -0.25 -8.82 -2.80
CA GLY A 111 -1.47 -9.63 -2.68
C GLY A 111 -2.47 -9.14 -1.63
N ILE A 112 -2.40 -7.88 -1.22
CA ILE A 112 -3.41 -7.24 -0.38
C ILE A 112 -4.26 -6.34 -1.27
N ASN A 113 -5.59 -6.44 -1.16
CA ASN A 113 -6.49 -5.52 -1.84
C ASN A 113 -6.51 -4.17 -1.09
N PRO A 114 -6.08 -3.06 -1.70
CA PRO A 114 -6.08 -1.73 -1.09
C PRO A 114 -7.46 -1.26 -0.60
N ALA A 115 -8.54 -1.71 -1.24
CA ALA A 115 -9.92 -1.38 -0.83
C ALA A 115 -10.31 -1.94 0.54
N ASP A 116 -9.58 -2.95 1.05
CA ASP A 116 -9.78 -3.45 2.41
C ASP A 116 -9.29 -2.45 3.48
N LEU A 117 -8.48 -1.45 3.10
CA LEU A 117 -7.81 -0.51 3.99
C LEU A 117 -8.14 0.95 3.70
N TYR A 118 -8.65 1.26 2.51
CA TYR A 118 -9.02 2.60 2.09
C TYR A 118 -10.43 2.59 1.47
N PRO A 119 -11.48 2.99 2.21
CA PRO A 119 -12.87 2.78 1.80
C PRO A 119 -13.35 3.64 0.61
N TRP A 120 -12.51 4.51 0.07
CA TRP A 120 -12.78 5.26 -1.17
C TRP A 120 -12.27 4.56 -2.42
N PHE A 121 -11.61 3.41 -2.26
CA PHE A 121 -11.31 2.50 -3.34
C PHE A 121 -12.45 1.51 -3.52
N GLU A 122 -12.78 1.22 -4.77
CA GLU A 122 -13.72 0.14 -5.08
C GLU A 122 -12.93 -1.18 -5.13
N ALA A 123 -13.42 -2.21 -4.44
CA ALA A 123 -12.71 -3.50 -4.36
C ALA A 123 -12.53 -4.15 -5.75
N GLU A 124 -13.41 -3.82 -6.70
CA GLU A 124 -13.39 -4.30 -8.09
C GLU A 124 -12.19 -3.78 -8.88
N ASP A 125 -11.63 -2.63 -8.50
CA ASP A 125 -10.47 -2.00 -9.15
C ASP A 125 -9.19 -2.83 -8.96
N PHE A 126 -9.16 -3.70 -7.95
CA PHE A 126 -7.97 -4.45 -7.52
C PHE A 126 -8.13 -5.97 -7.64
N THR A 127 -8.91 -6.43 -8.62
CA THR A 127 -8.99 -7.86 -8.93
C THR A 127 -7.67 -8.35 -9.56
N ALA A 128 -7.18 -9.52 -9.14
CA ALA A 128 -5.94 -10.14 -9.65
C ALA A 128 -5.86 -10.28 -11.20
N THR A 129 -6.98 -10.07 -11.89
CA THR A 129 -7.12 -10.05 -13.35
C THR A 129 -6.69 -8.72 -13.99
N ALA A 130 -6.70 -7.61 -13.26
CA ALA A 130 -6.30 -6.29 -13.78
C ALA A 130 -4.79 -6.22 -14.08
N ARG A 131 -4.00 -7.17 -13.57
CA ARG A 131 -2.54 -7.00 -13.44
C ARG A 131 -1.62 -7.62 -14.46
N TYR A 132 -2.10 -8.35 -15.47
CA TYR A 132 -1.18 -8.83 -16.53
C TYR A 132 -1.80 -9.04 -17.93
N PRO A 133 -2.20 -8.00 -18.67
CA PRO A 133 -2.45 -8.16 -20.11
C PRO A 133 -1.20 -8.66 -20.87
N ARG A 134 0.02 -8.32 -20.42
CA ARG A 134 1.28 -8.78 -21.04
C ARG A 134 1.69 -10.23 -20.70
N LEU A 135 1.39 -10.76 -19.50
CA LEU A 135 1.64 -12.18 -19.20
C LEU A 135 0.50 -13.09 -19.69
N ALA A 136 -0.73 -12.59 -19.80
CA ALA A 136 -1.83 -13.30 -20.45
C ALA A 136 -1.54 -13.54 -21.94
N LEU A 137 -0.99 -12.54 -22.65
CA LEU A 137 -0.50 -12.73 -24.03
C LEU A 137 0.63 -13.77 -24.10
N ALA A 138 1.57 -13.76 -23.15
CA ALA A 138 2.69 -14.70 -23.14
C ALA A 138 2.23 -16.17 -22.92
N ARG A 139 1.22 -16.43 -22.08
CA ARG A 139 0.66 -17.79 -21.90
C ARG A 139 -0.15 -18.25 -23.12
N THR A 140 -0.83 -17.34 -23.84
CA THR A 140 -1.57 -17.70 -25.06
C THR A 140 -0.63 -18.04 -26.21
N VAL A 141 0.42 -17.24 -26.42
CA VAL A 141 1.45 -17.50 -27.46
C VAL A 141 2.18 -18.82 -27.20
N ILE A 142 2.51 -19.14 -25.95
CA ILE A 142 3.17 -20.42 -25.60
C ILE A 142 2.22 -21.62 -25.77
N ARG A 143 0.90 -21.45 -25.58
CA ARG A 143 -0.07 -22.54 -25.74
C ARG A 143 -0.38 -22.83 -27.22
N GLU A 144 -0.39 -21.81 -28.08
CA GLU A 144 -0.56 -21.97 -29.53
C GLU A 144 0.69 -22.57 -30.20
N HIS A 145 1.88 -22.35 -29.64
CA HIS A 145 3.13 -22.93 -30.16
C HIS A 145 3.38 -24.40 -29.75
N ASN A 146 2.65 -24.93 -28.77
CA ASN A 146 2.79 -26.31 -28.29
C ASN A 146 1.68 -27.26 -28.79
N HIS A 147 0.76 -26.77 -29.63
CA HIS A 147 -0.33 -27.53 -30.24
C HIS A 147 -0.42 -27.37 -31.77
N ALA A 148 0.64 -26.86 -32.40
CA ALA A 148 0.85 -26.84 -33.86
C ALA A 148 1.98 -27.80 -34.24
#